data_AF-A0A6B0SM80-F1
#
_entry.id   AF-A0A6B0SM80-F1
#
_cell.length_a   1.000
_cell.length_b   1.000
_cell.length_c   1.000
_cell.angle_alpha   90.00
_cell.angle_beta   90.00
_cell.angle_gamma   90.00
#
_symmetry.space_group_name_H-M   'P 1'
#
loop_
_entity.id
_entity.type
_entity.pdbx_description
1 polymer ?
#
loop_
_entity_poly.entity_id
_entity_poly.type
_entity_poly.pdbx_seq_one_letter_code
_entity_poly.pdbx_strand_id
1 'polypeptide(L)' 'MRTVGVVVNPIAGMGGRVGLKGTDDKVEEARERGAEQRAPDRAREALA' A
#
# COMPACT_ATOMS: atom_id res chain seq x y z
N MET A 1 -20.83 15.35 16.11
CA MET A 1 -20.12 14.79 14.94
C MET A 1 -19.68 13.37 15.27
N ARG A 2 -19.65 12.45 14.30
CA ARG A 2 -19.11 11.10 14.51
C ARG A 2 -17.67 11.08 14.02
N THR A 3 -16.76 10.54 14.82
CA THR A 3 -15.36 10.34 14.44
C THR A 3 -15.24 9.05 13.64
N VAL A 4 -14.48 9.10 12.54
CA VAL A 4 -14.14 7.92 11.74
C VAL A 4 -12.63 7.71 11.82
N GLY A 5 -12.21 6.50 12.18
CA GLY A 5 -10.82 6.07 12.12
C GLY A 5 -10.58 5.19 10.89
N VAL A 6 -9.39 5.27 10.30
CA VAL A 6 -8.99 4.43 9.17
C VAL A 6 -7.71 3.67 9.52
N VAL A 7 -7.62 2.42 9.08
CA VAL A 7 -6.42 1.58 9.21
C VAL A 7 -5.73 1.51 7.86
N VAL A 8 -4.44 1.82 7.83
CA VAL A 8 -3.63 1.79 6.60
C VAL A 8 -2.79 0.53 6.58
N ASN A 9 -2.94 -0.29 5.53
CA ASN A 9 -2.04 -1.42 5.31
C ASN A 9 -0.67 -0.88 4.88
N PRO A 10 0.42 -1.16 5.63
CA PRO A 10 1.74 -0.58 5.40
C PRO A 10 2.37 -0.98 4.06
N ILE A 11 1.96 -2.09 3.45
CA ILE A 11 2.52 -2.60 2.17
C ILE A 11 1.55 -2.43 0.99
N ALA A 12 0.39 -1.82 1.20
CA ALA A 12 -0.59 -1.68 0.13
C ALA A 12 -0.08 -0.74 -0.99
N GLY A 13 -0.41 -1.13 -2.22
CA GLY A 13 0.00 -0.44 -3.44
C GLY A 13 1.28 -0.95 -4.09
N MET A 14 1.96 -1.94 -3.50
CA MET A 14 3.21 -2.51 -4.04
C MET A 14 2.99 -3.35 -5.31
N GLY A 15 2.13 -4.37 -5.28
CA GLY A 15 2.06 -5.40 -6.34
C GLY A 15 1.69 -4.89 -7.73
N GLY A 16 0.64 -4.06 -7.83
CA GLY A 16 0.13 -3.60 -9.15
C GLY A 16 1.15 -2.79 -9.97
N ARG A 17 2.09 -2.11 -9.33
CA ARG A 17 3.12 -1.30 -10.01
C ARG A 17 4.21 -2.14 -10.66
N VAL A 18 4.37 -3.38 -10.20
CA VAL A 18 5.36 -4.35 -10.68
C VAL A 18 4.71 -5.53 -11.43
N GLY A 19 3.47 -5.34 -11.88
CA GLY A 19 2.74 -6.32 -12.69
C GLY A 19 2.22 -7.54 -11.92
N LEU A 20 2.12 -7.46 -10.59
CA LEU A 20 1.52 -8.51 -9.77
C LEU A 20 0.04 -8.20 -9.49
N LYS A 21 -0.78 -9.25 -9.38
CA LYS A 21 -2.19 -9.12 -8.96
C LYS A 21 -2.33 -8.51 -7.56
N GLY A 22 -1.37 -8.79 -6.68
CA GLY A 22 -1.30 -8.36 -5.29
C GLY A 22 0.01 -8.82 -4.66
N THR A 23 0.17 -8.55 -3.36
CA THR A 23 1.37 -8.94 -2.58
C THR A 23 1.14 -10.10 -1.62
N ASP A 24 -0.05 -10.71 -1.62
CA ASP A 24 -0.33 -11.92 -0.84
C ASP A 24 0.64 -13.02 -1.28
N ASP A 25 1.43 -13.55 -0.33
CA ASP A 25 2.53 -14.50 -0.53
C ASP A 25 3.63 -14.05 -1.53
N LYS A 26 3.61 -12.77 -1.94
CA LYS A 26 4.47 -12.22 -3.01
C LYS A 26 5.13 -10.90 -2.64
N VAL A 27 5.16 -10.55 -1.36
CA VAL A 27 5.76 -9.28 -0.91
C VAL A 27 7.26 -9.21 -1.24
N GLU A 28 7.99 -10.32 -1.11
CA GLU A 28 9.41 -10.37 -1.48
C GLU A 28 9.62 -10.25 -2.98
N GLU A 29 8.83 -10.99 -3.79
CA GLU A 29 8.85 -10.84 -5.26
C GLU A 29 8.53 -9.39 -5.69
N ALA A 30 7.60 -8.73 -4.99
CA ALA A 30 7.29 -7.34 -5.26
C ALA A 30 8.49 -6.43 -4.95
N ARG A 31 9.18 -6.65 -3.82
CA ARG A 31 10.38 -5.91 -3.43
C ARG A 31 11.53 -6.11 -4.43
N GLU A 32 11.79 -7.35 -4.84
CA GLU A 32 12.81 -7.68 -5.84
C GLU A 32 12.56 -6.98 -7.18
N ARG A 33 11.28 -6.79 -7.55
CA ARG A 33 10.87 -6.04 -8.75
C ARG A 33 10.87 -4.52 -8.55
N GLY A 34 11.32 -4.01 -7.40
CA GLY A 34 11.40 -2.58 -7.10
C GLY A 34 10.08 -1.95 -6.67
N ALA A 35 9.16 -2.72 -6.09
CA ALA A 35 7.91 -2.15 -5.56
C ALA A 35 8.17 -1.36 -4.27
N GLU A 36 7.56 -0.18 -4.19
CA GLU A 36 7.47 0.63 -2.98
C GLU A 36 6.02 0.75 -2.50
N GLN A 37 5.82 0.85 -1.20
CA GLN A 37 4.51 1.08 -0.60
C GLN A 37 4.00 2.49 -0.90
N ARG A 38 2.69 2.63 -1.15
CA ARG A 38 2.08 3.92 -1.48
C ARG A 38 0.96 4.34 -0.55
N ALA A 39 0.37 3.38 0.16
CA ALA A 39 -0.77 3.64 1.02
C ALA A 39 -0.48 4.65 2.15
N PRO A 40 0.69 4.64 2.83
CA PRO A 40 0.95 5.60 3.91
C PRO A 40 0.91 7.06 3.45
N ASP A 41 1.59 7.38 2.36
CA ASP A 41 1.67 8.78 1.89
C ASP A 41 0.34 9.26 1.33
N ARG A 42 -0.39 8.39 0.62
CA ARG A 42 -1.76 8.67 0.17
C ARG A 42 -2.74 8.91 1.31
N ALA A 43 -2.61 8.14 2.40
CA ALA A 43 -3.46 8.32 3.57
C ALA A 43 -3.19 9.66 4.25
N ARG A 44 -1.92 10.07 4.36
CA ARG A 44 -1.56 11.40 4.88
C ARG A 44 -2.11 12.51 4.00
N GLU A 45 -1.92 12.41 2.68
CA GLU A 45 -2.42 13.38 1.70
C GLU A 45 -3.95 13.52 1.76
N ALA A 46 -4.68 12.41 1.91
CA ALA A 46 -6.14 12.42 1.95
C ALA A 46 -6.75 12.93 3.27
N LEU A 47 -5.98 12.91 4.37
CA LEU A 47 -6.44 13.34 5.71
C LEU A 47 -5.90 14.73 6.11
N ALA A 48 -5.05 15.33 5.29
CA ALA A 48 -4.56 16.70 5.46
C ALA A 48 -5.66 17.72 5.14
#